data_AF-Q5C2S5-F1
#
_entry.id   AF-Q5C2S5-F1
#
_cell.length_a   1.000
_cell.length_b   1.000
_cell.length_c   1.000
_cell.angle_alpha   90.00
_cell.angle_beta   90.00
_cell.angle_gamma   90.00
#
_symmetry.space_group_name_H-M   'P 1'
#
loop_
_entity.id
_entity.type
_entity.pdbx_description
1 polymer ?
#
loop_
_entity_poly.entity_id
_entity_poly.type
_entity_poly.pdbx_seq_one_letter_code
_entity_poly.pdbx_strand_id
1 'polypeptide(L)'
;KSGRTWKTVRTAKHSAIKKDKGIRTSFQIRRTVEEEIKKIRNESIERKKAKNELKKAKRLKEEEKRQRKLANERRSEIVVPVTNPAKIKRLRKKQLRTLTTR
;
A
#
# COMPACT_ATOMS: atom_id res chain seq x y z
N LYS A 1 29.67 8.55 56.06
CA LYS A 1 29.76 9.24 54.74
C LYS A 1 28.60 8.78 53.86
N SER A 2 27.73 9.67 53.35
CA SER A 2 26.59 9.30 52.51
C SER A 2 27.09 8.76 51.17
N GLY A 3 26.78 7.50 50.80
CA GLY A 3 27.23 6.81 49.58
C GLY A 3 26.70 7.39 48.25
N ARG A 4 26.48 8.69 48.18
CA ARG A 4 26.02 9.40 46.98
C ARG A 4 27.22 9.63 46.05
N THR A 5 27.13 9.09 44.85
CA THR A 5 28.17 9.09 43.80
C THR A 5 28.63 10.49 43.35
N TRP A 6 27.80 11.53 43.54
CA TRP A 6 28.16 12.91 43.22
C TRP A 6 28.89 13.64 44.36
N LYS A 7 28.90 13.07 45.58
CA LYS A 7 29.65 13.58 46.73
C LYS A 7 31.00 12.87 46.93
N THR A 8 31.28 11.82 46.16
CA THR A 8 32.57 11.12 46.19
C THR A 8 33.62 11.91 45.41
N VAL A 9 34.63 12.41 46.12
CA VAL A 9 35.78 13.08 45.51
C VAL A 9 36.55 12.06 44.69
N ARG A 10 36.72 12.32 43.39
CA ARG A 10 37.43 11.42 42.49
C ARG A 10 38.92 11.44 42.83
N THR A 11 39.39 10.37 43.46
CA THR A 11 40.79 10.22 43.92
C THR A 11 41.74 9.77 42.80
N ALA A 12 41.20 9.17 41.74
CA ALA A 12 41.98 8.72 40.60
C ALA A 12 42.43 9.89 39.71
N LYS A 13 43.70 9.84 39.31
CA LYS A 13 44.32 10.78 38.35
C LYS A 13 43.63 10.65 36.98
N HIS A 14 43.53 11.74 36.21
CA HIS A 14 42.91 11.74 34.88
C HIS A 14 43.58 10.77 33.89
N SER A 15 44.86 10.44 34.10
CA SER A 15 45.62 9.46 33.30
C SER A 15 45.19 8.00 33.54
N ALA A 16 44.51 7.69 34.65
CA ALA A 16 43.95 6.36 34.91
C ALA A 16 42.68 6.09 34.09
N ILE A 17 42.11 7.12 33.46
CA ILE A 17 40.97 6.98 32.55
C ILE A 17 41.52 6.44 31.23
N LYS A 18 41.33 5.14 31.01
CA LYS A 18 41.64 4.49 29.74
C LYS A 18 40.72 5.11 28.67
N LYS A 19 41.24 6.07 27.91
CA LYS A 19 40.56 6.61 26.72
C LYS A 19 40.61 5.54 25.67
N ASP A 20 39.62 4.66 25.66
CA ASP A 20 39.50 3.70 24.58
C ASP A 20 39.42 4.48 23.27
N LYS A 21 40.21 4.08 22.26
CA LYS A 21 40.10 4.67 20.93
C LYS A 21 38.76 4.17 20.43
N GLY A 22 37.71 4.99 20.56
CA GLY A 22 36.35 4.57 20.20
C GLY A 22 36.35 3.81 18.89
N ILE A 23 35.62 2.69 18.83
CA ILE A 23 35.65 1.70 17.75
C ILE A 23 35.34 2.40 16.42
N ARG A 24 36.39 2.94 15.79
CA ARG A 24 36.31 3.59 14.50
C ARG A 24 36.32 2.47 13.50
N THR A 25 35.14 2.14 12.98
CA THR A 25 35.02 1.29 11.81
C THR A 25 35.87 1.87 10.69
N SER A 26 36.58 1.02 9.95
CA SER A 26 37.34 1.48 8.79
C SER A 26 36.40 2.15 7.79
N PHE A 27 36.93 3.09 7.00
CA PHE A 27 36.15 3.80 5.98
C PHE A 27 35.45 2.84 5.02
N GLN A 28 36.13 1.75 4.66
CA GLN A 28 35.61 0.71 3.77
C GLN A 28 34.35 0.04 4.35
N ILE A 29 34.38 -0.37 5.62
CA ILE A 29 33.22 -0.99 6.30
C ILE A 29 32.03 -0.01 6.35
N ARG A 30 32.29 1.28 6.58
CA ARG A 30 31.22 2.27 6.58
C ARG A 30 30.58 2.40 5.20
N ARG A 31 31.38 2.39 4.13
CA ARG A 31 30.87 2.51 2.75
C ARG A 31 30.03 1.30 2.34
N THR A 32 30.45 0.09 2.69
CA THR A 32 29.65 -1.12 2.40
C THR A 32 28.30 -1.08 3.11
N VAL A 33 28.28 -0.68 4.39
CA VAL A 33 27.03 -0.53 5.16
C VAL A 33 26.12 0.56 4.56
N GLU A 34 26.69 1.70 4.15
CA GLU A 34 25.91 2.77 3.48
C GLU A 34 25.27 2.29 2.17
N GLU A 35 26.00 1.51 1.37
CA GLU A 35 25.52 0.93 0.12
C GLU A 35 24.42 -0.11 0.35
N GLU A 36 24.58 -0.99 1.34
CA GLU A 36 23.56 -1.97 1.74
C GLU A 36 22.27 -1.29 2.20
N ILE A 37 22.37 -0.27 3.07
CA ILE A 37 21.23 0.52 3.53
C ILE A 37 20.53 1.20 2.35
N LYS A 38 21.29 1.75 1.40
CA LYS A 38 20.75 2.39 0.20
C LYS A 38 19.99 1.39 -0.66
N LYS A 39 20.54 0.18 -0.85
CA LYS A 39 19.89 -0.90 -1.59
C LYS A 39 18.56 -1.31 -0.95
N ILE A 40 18.57 -1.60 0.36
CA ILE A 40 17.35 -1.98 1.11
C ILE A 40 16.29 -0.87 1.03
N ARG A 41 16.71 0.40 1.14
CA ARG A 41 15.80 1.55 1.06
C ARG A 41 15.15 1.65 -0.33
N ASN A 42 15.94 1.50 -1.40
CA ASN A 42 15.44 1.55 -2.77
C ASN A 42 14.44 0.43 -3.04
N GLU A 43 14.77 -0.81 -2.64
CA GLU A 43 13.84 -1.95 -2.77
C GLU A 43 12.53 -1.72 -2.01
N SER A 44 12.59 -1.14 -0.81
CA SER A 44 11.40 -0.79 -0.02
C SER A 44 10.52 0.25 -0.74
N ILE A 45 11.14 1.26 -1.34
CA ILE A 45 10.45 2.31 -2.11
C ILE A 45 9.78 1.69 -3.34
N GLU A 46 10.48 0.84 -4.09
CA GLU A 46 9.94 0.17 -5.28
C GLU A 46 8.75 -0.73 -4.93
N ARG A 47 8.86 -1.54 -3.86
CA ARG A 47 7.73 -2.35 -3.37
C ARG A 47 6.52 -1.50 -2.99
N LYS A 48 6.73 -0.35 -2.35
CA LYS A 48 5.65 0.59 -2.01
C LYS A 48 5.02 1.22 -3.26
N LYS A 49 5.83 1.62 -4.24
CA LYS A 49 5.35 2.17 -5.52
C LYS A 49 4.48 1.16 -6.25
N ALA A 50 4.94 -0.08 -6.42
CA ALA A 50 4.18 -1.16 -7.06
C ALA A 50 2.82 -1.41 -6.36
N LYS A 51 2.79 -1.47 -5.02
CA LYS A 51 1.54 -1.60 -4.26
C LYS A 51 0.58 -0.43 -4.50
N ASN A 52 1.11 0.79 -4.53
CA ASN A 52 0.32 1.99 -4.75
C ASN A 52 -0.25 2.04 -6.17
N GLU A 53 0.52 1.64 -7.19
CA GLU A 53 0.07 1.55 -8.57
C GLU A 53 -1.06 0.54 -8.74
N LEU A 54 -0.93 -0.66 -8.15
CA LEU A 54 -2.00 -1.66 -8.13
C LEU A 54 -3.28 -1.13 -7.46
N LYS A 55 -3.15 -0.43 -6.33
CA LYS A 55 -4.29 0.17 -5.64
C LYS A 55 -4.97 1.26 -6.48
N LYS A 56 -4.19 2.10 -7.15
CA LYS A 56 -4.70 3.12 -8.08
C LYS A 56 -5.43 2.48 -9.26
N ALA A 57 -4.85 1.45 -9.89
CA ALA A 57 -5.47 0.74 -11.00
C ALA A 57 -6.82 0.10 -10.59
N LYS A 58 -6.86 -0.55 -9.42
CA LYS A 58 -8.11 -1.12 -8.88
C LYS A 58 -9.17 -0.05 -8.65
N ARG A 59 -8.79 1.08 -8.05
CA ARG A 59 -9.68 2.21 -7.82
C ARG A 59 -10.26 2.77 -9.13
N LEU A 60 -9.42 3.00 -10.13
CA LEU A 60 -9.86 3.48 -11.45
C LEU A 60 -10.87 2.51 -12.09
N LYS A 61 -10.60 1.20 -12.00
CA LYS A 61 -11.52 0.17 -12.51
C LYS A 61 -12.87 0.16 -11.77
N GLU A 62 -12.86 0.37 -10.46
CA GLU A 62 -14.08 0.47 -9.65
C GLU A 62 -14.87 1.73 -9.99
N GLU A 63 -14.19 2.87 -10.16
CA GLU A 63 -14.79 4.13 -10.59
C GLU A 63 -15.42 3.99 -11.98
N GLU A 64 -14.71 3.40 -12.95
CA GLU A 64 -15.24 3.12 -14.30
C GLU A 64 -16.47 2.20 -14.24
N LYS A 65 -16.40 1.11 -13.46
CA LYS A 65 -17.53 0.20 -13.28
C LYS A 65 -18.74 0.91 -12.67
N ARG A 66 -18.51 1.80 -11.69
CA ARG A 66 -19.56 2.61 -11.07
C ARG A 66 -20.18 3.57 -12.09
N GLN A 67 -19.38 4.27 -12.89
CA GLN A 67 -19.88 5.16 -13.94
C GLN A 67 -20.69 4.40 -14.99
N ARG A 68 -20.21 3.23 -15.42
CA ARG A 68 -20.96 2.36 -16.35
C ARG A 68 -22.28 1.89 -15.74
N LYS A 69 -22.32 1.56 -14.45
CA LYS A 69 -23.55 1.19 -13.74
C LYS A 69 -24.55 2.35 -13.74
N LEU A 70 -24.12 3.56 -13.36
CA LEU A 70 -24.96 4.76 -13.38
C LEU A 70 -25.47 5.07 -14.79
N ALA A 71 -24.63 4.95 -15.81
CA ALA A 71 -25.05 5.14 -17.20
C ALA A 71 -26.06 4.08 -17.65
N ASN A 72 -25.89 2.82 -17.22
CA ASN A 72 -26.85 1.76 -17.50
C ASN A 72 -28.18 1.98 -16.77
N GLU A 73 -28.15 2.45 -15.52
CA GLU A 73 -29.33 2.80 -14.73
C GLU A 73 -30.13 3.90 -15.44
N ARG A 74 -29.48 5.02 -15.81
CA ARG A 74 -30.09 6.08 -16.63
C ARG A 74 -30.66 5.56 -17.95
N ARG A 75 -29.92 4.70 -18.65
CA ARG A 75 -30.41 4.08 -19.91
C ARG A 75 -31.58 3.12 -19.69
N SER A 76 -31.67 2.47 -18.53
CA SER A 76 -32.76 1.58 -18.17
C SER A 76 -34.01 2.32 -17.70
N GLU A 77 -33.84 3.49 -17.10
CA GLU A 77 -34.94 4.41 -16.76
C GLU A 77 -35.62 4.94 -18.03
N ILE A 78 -34.87 5.10 -19.12
CA ILE A 78 -35.43 5.44 -20.43
C ILE A 78 -36.22 4.24 -20.97
N VAL A 79 -37.54 4.28 -20.80
CA VAL A 79 -38.46 3.28 -21.34
C VAL A 79 -38.51 3.41 -22.86
N VAL A 80 -38.16 2.33 -23.57
CA VAL A 80 -38.45 2.20 -25.00
C VAL A 80 -39.85 1.58 -25.13
N PRO A 81 -40.87 2.33 -25.58
CA PRO A 81 -42.20 1.77 -25.79
C PRO A 81 -42.13 0.70 -26.88
N VAL A 82 -42.44 -0.54 -26.52
CA VAL A 82 -42.52 -1.66 -27.48
C VAL A 82 -43.95 -1.77 -27.98
N THR A 83 -44.20 -1.23 -29.17
CA THR A 83 -45.52 -1.25 -29.80
C THR A 83 -45.87 -2.62 -30.40
N ASN A 84 -44.88 -3.41 -30.81
CA ASN A 84 -45.11 -4.70 -31.46
C ASN A 84 -45.43 -5.83 -30.45
N PRO A 85 -46.63 -6.44 -30.49
CA PRO A 85 -47.04 -7.49 -29.55
C PRO A 85 -46.25 -8.80 -29.70
N ALA A 86 -45.78 -9.15 -30.90
CA ALA A 86 -44.95 -10.33 -31.13
C ALA A 86 -43.60 -10.22 -30.41
N LYS A 87 -43.05 -9.00 -30.33
CA LYS A 87 -41.79 -8.73 -29.61
C LYS A 87 -41.96 -8.94 -28.10
N ILE A 88 -43.10 -8.53 -27.52
CA ILE A 88 -43.44 -8.76 -26.11
C ILE A 88 -43.55 -10.26 -25.81
N LYS A 89 -44.28 -11.01 -26.64
CA LYS A 89 -44.41 -12.48 -26.50
C LYS A 89 -43.06 -13.18 -26.56
N ARG A 90 -42.19 -12.78 -27.48
CA ARG A 90 -40.82 -13.31 -27.62
C ARG A 90 -39.97 -13.03 -26.38
N LEU A 91 -40.03 -11.81 -25.84
CA LEU A 91 -39.30 -11.43 -24.63
C LEU A 91 -39.74 -12.28 -23.43
N ARG A 92 -41.05 -12.45 -23.21
CA ARG A 92 -41.58 -13.32 -22.15
C ARG A 92 -41.11 -14.76 -22.27
N LYS A 93 -41.20 -15.37 -23.47
CA LYS A 93 -40.69 -16.74 -23.72
C LYS A 93 -39.19 -16.87 -23.43
N LYS A 94 -38.39 -15.86 -23.82
CA LYS A 94 -36.95 -15.85 -23.54
C LYS A 94 -36.67 -15.78 -22.03
N GLN A 95 -37.40 -14.94 -21.30
CA GLN A 95 -37.27 -14.80 -19.86
C GLN A 95 -37.58 -16.11 -19.14
N LEU A 96 -38.65 -16.80 -19.53
CA LEU A 96 -39.02 -18.13 -19.00
C LEU A 96 -37.94 -19.19 -19.28
N ARG A 97 -37.37 -19.24 -20.50
CA ARG A 97 -36.25 -20.15 -20.84
C ARG A 97 -35.03 -19.92 -19.96
N THR A 98 -34.71 -18.65 -19.68
CA THR A 98 -33.54 -18.31 -18.87
C THR A 98 -33.72 -18.75 -17.41
N LEU A 99 -34.96 -18.69 -16.89
CA LEU A 99 -35.31 -19.16 -15.54
C LEU A 99 -35.33 -20.69 -15.42
N THR A 100 -35.66 -21.41 -16.49
CA THR A 100 -35.70 -22.89 -16.50
C THR A 100 -34.34 -23.52 -16.74
N THR A 101 -33.41 -22.80 -17.38
CA THR A 101 -32.05 -23.30 -17.68
C THR A 101 -31.04 -22.95 -16.57
N ARG A 102 -31.37 -22.00 -15.70
CA ARG A 102 -30.59 -21.65 -14.50
C ARG A 102 -30.92 -22.59 -13.36
#